data_AF-A0A7X3KGA5-F1
#
_entry.id   AF-A0A7X3KGA5-F1
#
_cell.length_a   1.000
_cell.length_b   1.000
_cell.length_c   1.000
_cell.angle_alpha   90.00
_cell.angle_beta   90.00
_cell.angle_gamma   90.00
#
_symmetry.space_group_name_H-M   'P 1'
#
loop_
_entity.id
_entity.type
_entity.pdbx_description
1 polymer ?
#
loop_
_entity_poly.entity_id
_entity_poly.type
_entity_poly.pdbx_seq_one_letter_code
_entity_poly.pdbx_strand_id
1 'polypeptide(L)'
;MDKWAMLFPGQGSQYAGMGKELHEESEIARRVFEEADDTLGYKLSGIMMGSDTAQLTRTEYTQTALLTLGVAAYRVFQDQIGGTPDYAAGHSLGEWTALACAGAMTFADALRLVAMRGRLMQEAADAGEGAMCAIIGLDAHKVEAVCIKLSAPGAEVVISNFNSPLQTVISGRADAVRSAVAELEALGAKAVYLNVGAAFHSPLMASAAERLEEEISKTAIAAPRWPVLSNVTALPYASPDEIAGRLVEQIVSPVRWDATMRFLEGAGVSAAIELGPQAVLTRLAKVNAAGMEAFSFEKPSQLDEIQQKLKPLLPGARQHARGFAASCLTAAAATRNRNWDERTYREGVIEPYRAIEAIQEQLDAEERGPEPDEMREALRMLVRIFQTKGVPSKEAAERLRDIVSRTRTGDLFPEYVETADNPERAAAAAGR
;
A
#
# COMPACT_ATOMS: atom_id res chain seq x y z
N MET A 1 18.45 4.77 10.46
CA MET A 1 17.44 3.69 10.48
C MET A 1 17.33 3.21 9.06
N ASP A 2 17.49 1.91 8.88
CA ASP A 2 17.36 1.26 7.60
C ASP A 2 15.88 1.27 7.19
N LYS A 3 15.59 1.68 5.96
CA LYS A 3 14.21 1.84 5.48
C LYS A 3 13.68 0.54 4.91
N TRP A 4 12.36 0.36 4.92
CA TRP A 4 11.72 -0.79 4.30
C TRP A 4 10.51 -0.42 3.45
N ALA A 5 10.15 -1.31 2.52
CA ALA A 5 9.05 -1.09 1.59
C ALA A 5 8.05 -2.25 1.53
N MET A 6 6.81 -1.93 1.15
CA MET A 6 5.82 -2.93 0.75
C MET A 6 5.71 -3.01 -0.76
N LEU A 7 5.69 -4.23 -1.30
CA LEU A 7 5.52 -4.53 -2.71
C LEU A 7 4.19 -5.27 -2.93
N PHE A 8 3.48 -4.96 -4.00
CA PHE A 8 2.22 -5.62 -4.35
C PHE A 8 2.27 -6.16 -5.78
N PRO A 9 2.10 -7.47 -6.00
CA PRO A 9 2.21 -8.06 -7.34
C PRO A 9 1.02 -7.70 -8.24
N GLY A 10 1.26 -7.82 -9.54
CA GLY A 10 0.27 -7.63 -10.58
C GLY A 10 -0.20 -8.94 -11.23
N GLN A 11 -0.93 -8.79 -12.33
CA GLN A 11 -1.43 -9.90 -13.15
C GLN A 11 -0.29 -10.82 -13.62
N GLY A 12 -0.54 -12.12 -13.61
CA GLY A 12 0.42 -13.19 -13.88
C GLY A 12 0.85 -13.95 -12.62
N SER A 13 0.53 -13.45 -11.42
CA SER A 13 0.84 -14.09 -10.14
C SER A 13 -0.32 -14.94 -9.57
N GLN A 14 -1.53 -14.78 -10.10
CA GLN A 14 -2.73 -15.51 -9.66
C GLN A 14 -2.62 -17.02 -9.92
N TYR A 15 -3.23 -17.82 -9.03
CA TYR A 15 -3.33 -19.28 -9.17
C TYR A 15 -4.59 -19.79 -8.47
N ALA A 16 -5.10 -20.97 -8.88
CA ALA A 16 -6.28 -21.58 -8.25
C ALA A 16 -6.00 -21.93 -6.79
N GLY A 17 -6.91 -21.57 -5.90
CA GLY A 17 -6.76 -21.76 -4.46
C GLY A 17 -6.04 -20.61 -3.74
N MET A 18 -5.69 -19.52 -4.44
CA MET A 18 -5.04 -18.37 -3.82
C MET A 18 -5.90 -17.74 -2.72
N GLY A 19 -5.27 -17.34 -1.62
CA GLY A 19 -5.94 -16.71 -0.48
C GLY A 19 -6.73 -17.65 0.44
N LYS A 20 -6.86 -18.94 0.11
CA LYS A 20 -7.61 -19.92 0.91
C LYS A 20 -7.07 -20.04 2.35
N GLU A 21 -5.76 -20.22 2.50
CA GLU A 21 -5.13 -20.36 3.83
C GLU A 21 -5.35 -19.11 4.69
N LEU A 22 -5.15 -17.90 4.12
CA LEU A 22 -5.43 -16.65 4.83
C LEU A 22 -6.90 -16.55 5.25
N HIS A 23 -7.83 -16.89 4.36
CA HIS A 23 -9.27 -16.86 4.64
C HIS A 23 -9.68 -17.85 5.75
N GLU A 24 -9.12 -19.05 5.74
CA GLU A 24 -9.41 -20.10 6.73
C GLU A 24 -8.82 -19.77 8.10
N GLU A 25 -7.60 -19.21 8.15
CA GLU A 25 -6.84 -19.03 9.39
C GLU A 25 -6.93 -17.61 10.00
N SER A 26 -7.40 -16.60 9.26
CA SER A 26 -7.54 -15.22 9.75
C SER A 26 -8.95 -14.66 9.59
N GLU A 27 -9.55 -14.24 10.70
CA GLU A 27 -10.85 -13.54 10.68
C GLU A 27 -10.79 -12.21 9.92
N ILE A 28 -9.66 -11.49 10.03
CA ILE A 28 -9.46 -10.22 9.32
C ILE A 28 -9.43 -10.45 7.81
N ALA A 29 -8.71 -11.47 7.35
CA ALA A 29 -8.71 -11.82 5.93
C ALA A 29 -10.11 -12.22 5.47
N ARG A 30 -10.83 -13.06 6.23
CA ARG A 30 -12.20 -13.47 5.90
C ARG A 30 -13.13 -12.28 5.67
N ARG A 31 -13.09 -11.28 6.56
CA ARG A 31 -13.88 -10.04 6.41
C ARG A 31 -13.51 -9.26 5.16
N VAL A 32 -12.24 -9.27 4.72
CA VAL A 32 -11.82 -8.65 3.45
C VAL A 32 -12.44 -9.36 2.26
N PHE A 33 -12.46 -10.69 2.26
CA PHE A 33 -13.09 -11.46 1.19
C PHE A 33 -14.61 -11.24 1.15
N GLU A 34 -15.27 -11.17 2.32
CA GLU A 34 -16.69 -10.84 2.43
C GLU A 34 -17.00 -9.42 1.91
N GLU A 35 -16.21 -8.42 2.32
CA GLU A 35 -16.32 -7.03 1.83
C GLU A 35 -16.15 -6.95 0.31
N ALA A 36 -15.25 -7.77 -0.25
CA ALA A 36 -15.03 -7.85 -1.70
C ALA A 36 -16.22 -8.49 -2.43
N ASP A 37 -16.74 -9.61 -1.93
CA ASP A 37 -17.90 -10.28 -2.50
C ASP A 37 -19.13 -9.36 -2.50
N ASP A 38 -19.37 -8.66 -1.38
CA ASP A 38 -20.50 -7.74 -1.22
C ASP A 38 -20.36 -6.50 -2.12
N THR A 39 -19.16 -5.94 -2.22
CA THR A 39 -18.90 -4.78 -3.07
C THR A 39 -19.09 -5.09 -4.56
N LEU A 40 -18.67 -6.28 -4.99
CA LEU A 40 -18.72 -6.70 -6.39
C LEU A 40 -20.07 -7.31 -6.78
N GLY A 41 -20.87 -7.76 -5.81
CA GLY A 41 -22.16 -8.40 -6.03
C GLY A 41 -22.08 -9.85 -6.54
N TYR A 42 -20.91 -10.48 -6.45
CA TYR A 42 -20.69 -11.90 -6.79
C TYR A 42 -19.59 -12.50 -5.91
N LYS A 43 -19.54 -13.84 -5.85
CA LYS A 43 -18.58 -14.59 -5.04
C LYS A 43 -17.18 -14.64 -5.67
N LEU A 44 -16.45 -13.53 -5.61
CA LEU A 44 -15.04 -13.47 -6.01
C LEU A 44 -14.20 -14.47 -5.20
N SER A 45 -14.48 -14.61 -3.90
CA SER A 45 -13.85 -15.60 -3.02
C SER A 45 -13.94 -17.03 -3.59
N GLY A 46 -15.11 -17.41 -4.11
CA GLY A 46 -15.34 -18.71 -4.76
C GLY A 46 -14.52 -18.89 -6.05
N ILE A 47 -14.33 -17.82 -6.82
CA ILE A 47 -13.47 -17.84 -8.03
C ILE A 47 -11.99 -18.02 -7.64
N MET A 48 -11.54 -17.34 -6.58
CA MET A 48 -10.15 -17.39 -6.12
C MET A 48 -9.79 -18.74 -5.50
N MET A 49 -10.67 -19.29 -4.65
CA MET A 49 -10.42 -20.51 -3.88
C MET A 49 -10.86 -21.79 -4.60
N GLY A 50 -11.51 -21.65 -5.76
CA GLY A 50 -11.89 -22.76 -6.62
C GLY A 50 -10.67 -23.49 -7.22
N SER A 51 -10.93 -24.67 -7.80
CA SER A 51 -9.92 -25.51 -8.45
C SER A 51 -9.68 -25.19 -9.92
N ASP A 52 -10.57 -24.42 -10.55
CA ASP A 52 -10.46 -24.01 -11.96
C ASP A 52 -9.91 -22.58 -12.07
N THR A 53 -8.84 -22.42 -12.84
CA THR A 53 -8.23 -21.11 -13.10
C THR A 53 -8.86 -20.38 -14.28
N ALA A 54 -9.67 -21.02 -15.13
CA ALA A 54 -10.13 -20.44 -16.39
C ALA A 54 -10.92 -19.13 -16.20
N GLN A 55 -11.77 -19.06 -15.18
CA GLN A 55 -12.44 -17.81 -14.84
C GLN A 55 -11.47 -16.81 -14.19
N LEU A 56 -10.65 -17.27 -13.24
CA LEU A 56 -9.70 -16.42 -12.52
C LEU A 56 -8.68 -15.75 -13.44
N THR A 57 -8.31 -16.36 -14.57
CA THR A 57 -7.33 -15.81 -15.54
C THR A 57 -7.90 -14.75 -16.47
N ARG A 58 -9.23 -14.57 -16.52
CA ARG A 58 -9.82 -13.42 -17.21
C ARG A 58 -9.47 -12.16 -16.42
N THR A 59 -8.93 -11.16 -17.11
CA THR A 59 -8.41 -9.91 -16.53
C THR A 59 -9.44 -9.20 -15.64
N GLU A 60 -10.73 -9.27 -15.97
CA GLU A 60 -11.79 -8.68 -15.15
C GLU A 60 -11.88 -9.28 -13.73
N TYR A 61 -11.56 -10.57 -13.56
CA TYR A 61 -11.55 -11.22 -12.25
C TYR A 61 -10.15 -11.23 -11.63
N THR A 62 -9.10 -11.39 -12.44
CA THR A 62 -7.72 -11.42 -11.96
C THR A 62 -7.38 -10.15 -11.19
N GLN A 63 -7.76 -8.98 -11.70
CA GLN A 63 -7.36 -7.73 -11.09
C GLN A 63 -8.01 -7.52 -9.71
N THR A 64 -9.32 -7.75 -9.60
CA THR A 64 -10.01 -7.68 -8.31
C THR A 64 -9.53 -8.75 -7.34
N ALA A 65 -9.22 -9.97 -7.83
CA ALA A 65 -8.70 -11.05 -6.99
C ALA A 65 -7.34 -10.69 -6.36
N LEU A 66 -6.42 -10.12 -7.16
CA LEU A 66 -5.11 -9.71 -6.67
C LEU A 66 -5.19 -8.51 -5.72
N LEU A 67 -6.08 -7.55 -5.99
CA LEU A 67 -6.34 -6.45 -5.08
C LEU A 67 -6.87 -6.98 -3.73
N THR A 68 -7.89 -7.84 -3.75
CA THR A 68 -8.47 -8.45 -2.54
C THR A 68 -7.43 -9.22 -1.74
N LEU A 69 -6.63 -10.07 -2.39
CA LEU A 69 -5.60 -10.84 -1.69
C LEU A 69 -4.49 -9.94 -1.12
N GLY A 70 -4.04 -8.93 -1.86
CA GLY A 70 -3.03 -8.00 -1.38
C GLY A 70 -3.51 -7.16 -0.19
N VAL A 71 -4.77 -6.71 -0.20
CA VAL A 71 -5.39 -6.01 0.94
C VAL A 71 -5.58 -6.96 2.13
N ALA A 72 -5.99 -8.20 1.91
CA ALA A 72 -6.11 -9.20 2.97
C ALA A 72 -4.76 -9.47 3.63
N ALA A 73 -3.72 -9.73 2.82
CA ALA A 73 -2.36 -9.92 3.31
C ALA A 73 -1.85 -8.68 4.06
N TYR A 74 -2.10 -7.47 3.55
CA TYR A 74 -1.76 -6.23 4.25
C TYR A 74 -2.47 -6.08 5.60
N ARG A 75 -3.79 -6.32 5.67
CA ARG A 75 -4.54 -6.19 6.94
C ARG A 75 -4.09 -7.23 7.97
N VAL A 76 -3.80 -8.47 7.55
CA VAL A 76 -3.22 -9.50 8.43
C VAL A 76 -1.82 -9.11 8.89
N PHE A 77 -0.97 -8.61 7.98
CA PHE A 77 0.36 -8.14 8.33
C PHE A 77 0.31 -7.00 9.37
N GLN A 78 -0.58 -6.03 9.19
CA GLN A 78 -0.75 -4.94 10.15
C GLN A 78 -1.20 -5.42 11.53
N ASP A 79 -2.13 -6.38 11.59
CA ASP A 79 -2.64 -6.93 12.84
C ASP A 79 -1.58 -7.76 13.60
N GLN A 80 -0.78 -8.56 12.89
CA GLN A 80 0.13 -9.52 13.49
C GLN A 80 1.54 -8.95 13.74
N ILE A 81 2.00 -8.03 12.89
CA ILE A 81 3.35 -7.48 12.91
C ILE A 81 3.32 -5.95 13.07
N GLY A 82 2.44 -5.29 12.32
CA GLY A 82 2.31 -3.84 12.33
C GLY A 82 3.46 -3.11 11.64
N GLY A 83 3.52 -1.80 11.86
CA GLY A 83 4.56 -0.92 11.32
C GLY A 83 4.16 -0.21 10.03
N THR A 84 4.76 0.97 9.85
CA THR A 84 4.54 1.82 8.68
C THR A 84 5.73 1.69 7.74
N PRO A 85 5.55 1.33 6.46
CA PRO A 85 6.65 1.29 5.51
C PRO A 85 7.12 2.70 5.18
N ASP A 86 8.39 2.84 4.81
CA ASP A 86 8.91 4.12 4.28
C ASP A 86 8.42 4.37 2.85
N TYR A 87 8.16 3.30 2.10
CA TYR A 87 7.64 3.34 0.73
C TYR A 87 6.73 2.15 0.43
N ALA A 88 5.81 2.32 -0.51
CA ALA A 88 5.13 1.20 -1.14
C ALA A 88 5.20 1.32 -2.67
N ALA A 89 5.21 0.17 -3.33
CA ALA A 89 5.12 0.09 -4.78
C ALA A 89 4.32 -1.14 -5.16
N GLY A 90 3.72 -1.13 -6.34
CA GLY A 90 3.15 -2.36 -6.88
C GLY A 90 3.22 -2.38 -8.39
N HIS A 91 3.18 -3.58 -8.96
CA HIS A 91 3.37 -3.79 -10.38
C HIS A 91 2.02 -3.77 -11.10
N SER A 92 1.83 -2.80 -12.00
CA SER A 92 0.58 -2.56 -12.72
C SER A 92 -0.62 -2.48 -11.77
N LEU A 93 -1.46 -3.52 -11.72
CA LEU A 93 -2.56 -3.64 -10.76
C LEU A 93 -2.08 -3.45 -9.31
N GLY A 94 -0.90 -3.96 -8.95
CA GLY A 94 -0.37 -3.82 -7.61
C GLY A 94 -0.23 -2.36 -7.13
N GLU A 95 -0.08 -1.40 -8.05
CA GLU A 95 -0.07 0.04 -7.69
C GLU A 95 -1.39 0.49 -7.05
N TRP A 96 -2.52 -0.03 -7.56
CA TRP A 96 -3.84 0.20 -6.99
C TRP A 96 -3.96 -0.39 -5.59
N THR A 97 -3.42 -1.60 -5.39
CA THR A 97 -3.34 -2.24 -4.08
C THR A 97 -2.48 -1.42 -3.11
N ALA A 98 -1.33 -0.92 -3.55
CA ALA A 98 -0.46 -0.07 -2.74
C ALA A 98 -1.16 1.22 -2.30
N LEU A 99 -1.88 1.89 -3.21
CA LEU A 99 -2.66 3.09 -2.92
C LEU A 99 -3.82 2.82 -1.96
N ALA A 100 -4.56 1.73 -2.15
CA ALA A 100 -5.64 1.32 -1.25
C ALA A 100 -5.11 1.02 0.16
N CYS A 101 -4.03 0.25 0.28
CA CYS A 101 -3.39 -0.05 1.56
C CYS A 101 -2.85 1.22 2.24
N ALA A 102 -2.30 2.16 1.47
CA ALA A 102 -1.86 3.47 1.97
C ALA A 102 -3.02 4.42 2.32
N GLY A 103 -4.28 4.05 2.05
CA GLY A 103 -5.47 4.84 2.37
C GLY A 103 -5.76 5.98 1.40
N ALA A 104 -5.18 5.96 0.19
CA ALA A 104 -5.51 6.94 -0.84
C ALA A 104 -6.94 6.76 -1.36
N MET A 105 -7.50 5.55 -1.25
CA MET A 105 -8.88 5.23 -1.59
C MET A 105 -9.40 4.16 -0.65
N THR A 106 -10.72 4.11 -0.46
CA THR A 106 -11.35 3.03 0.31
C THR A 106 -11.19 1.70 -0.44
N PHE A 107 -11.21 0.57 0.27
CA PHE A 107 -11.10 -0.73 -0.39
C PHE A 107 -12.29 -0.98 -1.35
N ALA A 108 -13.50 -0.59 -0.95
CA ALA A 108 -14.68 -0.69 -1.80
C ALA A 108 -14.56 0.15 -3.09
N ASP A 109 -14.04 1.37 -3.01
CA ASP A 109 -13.85 2.21 -4.22
C ASP A 109 -12.72 1.67 -5.10
N ALA A 110 -11.62 1.22 -4.50
CA ALA A 110 -10.54 0.55 -5.22
C ALA A 110 -11.07 -0.69 -5.98
N LEU A 111 -11.91 -1.51 -5.34
CA LEU A 111 -12.54 -2.67 -5.99
C LEU A 111 -13.42 -2.27 -7.17
N ARG A 112 -14.25 -1.24 -7.04
CA ARG A 112 -15.12 -0.78 -8.13
C ARG A 112 -14.32 -0.27 -9.33
N LEU A 113 -13.31 0.56 -9.07
CA LEU A 113 -12.43 1.09 -10.12
C LEU A 113 -11.59 -0.01 -10.77
N VAL A 114 -11.04 -0.93 -9.98
CA VAL A 114 -10.26 -2.05 -10.50
C VAL A 114 -11.13 -3.06 -11.26
N ALA A 115 -12.38 -3.30 -10.84
CA ALA A 115 -13.32 -4.09 -11.60
C ALA A 115 -13.64 -3.45 -12.95
N MET A 116 -13.79 -2.12 -12.99
CA MET A 116 -13.95 -1.38 -14.24
C MET A 116 -12.69 -1.49 -15.11
N ARG A 117 -11.51 -1.20 -14.57
CA ARG A 117 -10.21 -1.35 -15.26
C ARG A 117 -10.05 -2.75 -15.85
N GLY A 118 -10.33 -3.78 -15.06
CA GLY A 118 -10.25 -5.17 -15.47
C GLY A 118 -11.20 -5.50 -16.63
N ARG A 119 -12.45 -5.03 -16.57
CA ARG A 119 -13.45 -5.20 -17.63
C ARG A 119 -13.05 -4.50 -18.92
N LEU A 120 -12.65 -3.23 -18.85
CA LEU A 120 -12.24 -2.43 -20.01
C LEU A 120 -11.02 -3.04 -20.72
N MET A 121 -10.05 -3.52 -19.94
CA MET A 121 -8.89 -4.22 -20.46
C MET A 121 -9.23 -5.60 -21.02
N GLN A 122 -10.19 -6.31 -20.43
CA GLN A 122 -10.68 -7.60 -20.95
C GLN A 122 -11.43 -7.41 -22.28
N GLU A 123 -12.26 -6.38 -22.42
CA GLU A 123 -12.93 -6.05 -23.70
C GLU A 123 -11.91 -5.86 -24.83
N ALA A 124 -10.80 -5.18 -24.55
CA ALA A 124 -9.72 -5.03 -25.51
C ALA A 124 -8.98 -6.35 -25.80
N ALA A 125 -8.89 -7.26 -24.84
CA ALA A 125 -8.34 -8.60 -25.03
C ALA A 125 -9.25 -9.47 -25.92
N ASP A 126 -10.56 -9.38 -25.72
CA ASP A 126 -11.56 -10.14 -26.47
C ASP A 126 -11.64 -9.70 -27.93
N ALA A 127 -11.31 -8.44 -28.24
CA ALA A 127 -11.15 -7.95 -29.61
C ALA A 127 -9.98 -8.63 -30.36
N GLY A 128 -8.95 -9.11 -29.64
CA GLY A 128 -7.89 -9.96 -30.19
C GLY A 128 -6.91 -9.28 -31.16
N GLU A 129 -6.87 -7.95 -31.18
CA GLU A 129 -6.01 -7.18 -32.10
C GLU A 129 -4.57 -7.01 -31.59
N GLY A 130 -4.35 -7.24 -30.30
CA GLY A 130 -3.08 -7.01 -29.61
C GLY A 130 -2.36 -8.30 -29.21
N ALA A 131 -1.08 -8.15 -28.86
CA ALA A 131 -0.30 -9.21 -28.21
C ALA A 131 0.67 -8.60 -27.20
N MET A 132 1.13 -9.44 -26.27
CA MET A 132 2.25 -9.13 -25.38
C MET A 132 3.29 -10.25 -25.42
N CYS A 133 4.57 -9.89 -25.39
CA CYS A 133 5.67 -10.85 -25.40
C CYS A 133 6.76 -10.43 -24.42
N ALA A 134 7.14 -11.31 -23.51
CA ALA A 134 8.29 -11.12 -22.64
C ALA A 134 9.59 -11.36 -23.42
N ILE A 135 10.52 -10.41 -23.34
CA ILE A 135 11.83 -10.45 -23.99
C ILE A 135 12.89 -10.55 -22.90
N ILE A 136 13.66 -11.64 -22.94
CA ILE A 136 14.59 -12.03 -21.87
C ILE A 136 16.01 -12.15 -22.43
N GLY A 137 16.99 -11.64 -21.68
CA GLY A 137 18.41 -11.78 -22.01
C GLY A 137 18.96 -10.69 -22.93
N LEU A 138 18.20 -9.62 -23.18
CA LEU A 138 18.62 -8.48 -23.97
C LEU A 138 18.43 -7.17 -23.19
N ASP A 139 19.38 -6.26 -23.34
CA ASP A 139 19.34 -4.93 -22.74
C ASP A 139 18.11 -4.15 -23.22
N ALA A 140 17.43 -3.47 -22.29
CA ALA A 140 16.20 -2.74 -22.57
C ALA A 140 16.35 -1.68 -23.67
N HIS A 141 17.50 -1.01 -23.81
CA HIS A 141 17.72 -0.02 -24.87
C HIS A 141 17.77 -0.65 -26.26
N LYS A 142 18.28 -1.89 -26.38
CA LYS A 142 18.24 -2.63 -27.65
C LYS A 142 16.82 -3.03 -28.02
N VAL A 143 16.02 -3.44 -27.03
CA VAL A 143 14.60 -3.74 -27.23
C VAL A 143 13.85 -2.49 -27.68
N GLU A 144 14.10 -1.36 -27.01
CA GLU A 144 13.48 -0.08 -27.30
C GLU A 144 13.82 0.41 -28.72
N ALA A 145 15.08 0.27 -29.14
CA ALA A 145 15.50 0.63 -30.50
C ALA A 145 14.75 -0.16 -31.58
N VAL A 146 14.51 -1.46 -31.36
CA VAL A 146 13.71 -2.29 -32.28
C VAL A 146 12.25 -1.87 -32.28
N CYS A 147 11.65 -1.63 -31.11
CA CYS A 147 10.28 -1.14 -31.02
C CYS A 147 10.11 0.21 -31.76
N ILE A 148 11.00 1.18 -31.51
CA ILE A 148 10.97 2.49 -32.19
C ILE A 148 11.10 2.34 -33.71
N LYS A 149 12.00 1.47 -34.17
CA LYS A 149 12.22 1.22 -35.60
C LYS A 149 10.97 0.65 -36.28
N LEU A 150 10.23 -0.23 -35.61
CA LEU A 150 9.11 -0.97 -36.18
C LEU A 150 7.74 -0.34 -35.93
N SER A 151 7.62 0.50 -34.91
CA SER A 151 6.37 1.15 -34.54
C SER A 151 6.01 2.25 -35.54
N ALA A 152 4.80 2.16 -36.09
CA ALA A 152 4.21 3.13 -37.00
C ALA A 152 2.70 3.23 -36.76
N PRO A 153 2.01 4.28 -37.23
CA PRO A 153 0.55 4.36 -37.13
C PRO A 153 -0.12 3.11 -37.74
N GLY A 154 -0.92 2.39 -36.95
CA GLY A 154 -1.55 1.13 -37.35
C GLY A 154 -0.63 -0.10 -37.31
N ALA A 155 0.58 0.02 -36.76
CA ALA A 155 1.56 -1.04 -36.53
C ALA A 155 2.32 -0.80 -35.21
N GLU A 156 1.62 -0.33 -34.18
CA GLU A 156 2.24 0.10 -32.93
C GLU A 156 2.84 -1.09 -32.18
N VAL A 157 4.08 -0.94 -31.71
CA VAL A 157 4.75 -1.84 -30.78
C VAL A 157 5.64 -1.03 -29.85
N VAL A 158 5.51 -1.25 -28.54
CA VAL A 158 6.24 -0.52 -27.50
C VAL A 158 6.74 -1.48 -26.43
N ILE A 159 7.70 -1.05 -25.62
CA ILE A 159 7.96 -1.71 -24.34
C ILE A 159 6.81 -1.34 -23.39
N SER A 160 6.15 -2.35 -22.83
CA SER A 160 5.03 -2.24 -21.92
C SER A 160 5.46 -2.40 -20.45
N ASN A 161 6.54 -3.15 -20.21
CA ASN A 161 7.08 -3.35 -18.87
C ASN A 161 8.62 -3.39 -18.91
N PHE A 162 9.25 -2.55 -18.11
CA PHE A 162 10.67 -2.66 -17.77
C PHE A 162 10.78 -3.40 -16.44
N ASN A 163 10.90 -4.74 -16.47
CA ASN A 163 10.86 -5.57 -15.26
C ASN A 163 12.22 -5.72 -14.59
N SER A 164 13.28 -5.79 -15.40
CA SER A 164 14.67 -5.79 -14.95
C SER A 164 15.60 -5.35 -16.09
N PRO A 165 16.91 -5.12 -15.84
CA PRO A 165 17.84 -4.69 -16.89
C PRO A 165 17.86 -5.58 -18.14
N LEU A 166 17.59 -6.88 -17.98
CA LEU A 166 17.59 -7.89 -19.05
C LEU A 166 16.23 -8.57 -19.24
N GLN A 167 15.16 -8.01 -18.68
CA GLN A 167 13.81 -8.54 -18.83
C GLN A 167 12.82 -7.40 -19.08
N THR A 168 12.29 -7.36 -20.29
CA THR A 168 11.24 -6.43 -20.70
C THR A 168 10.01 -7.21 -21.18
N VAL A 169 8.88 -6.53 -21.32
CA VAL A 169 7.73 -7.01 -22.06
C VAL A 169 7.43 -5.98 -23.13
N ILE A 170 7.19 -6.44 -24.36
CA ILE A 170 6.69 -5.61 -25.45
C ILE A 170 5.20 -5.88 -25.65
N SER A 171 4.45 -4.85 -26.02
CA SER A 171 3.04 -4.97 -26.39
C SER A 171 2.68 -4.05 -27.54
N GLY A 172 1.63 -4.40 -28.26
CA GLY A 172 1.19 -3.68 -29.45
C GLY A 172 0.30 -4.53 -30.34
N ARG A 173 0.15 -4.13 -31.61
CA ARG A 173 -0.57 -4.95 -32.59
C ARG A 173 0.11 -6.30 -32.78
N ALA A 174 -0.67 -7.35 -32.91
CA ALA A 174 -0.15 -8.72 -32.89
C ALA A 174 0.88 -9.01 -34.00
N ASP A 175 0.74 -8.40 -35.17
CA ASP A 175 1.69 -8.48 -36.28
C ASP A 175 2.98 -7.68 -36.02
N ALA A 176 2.87 -6.45 -35.51
CA ALA A 176 4.02 -5.63 -35.13
C ALA A 176 4.85 -6.29 -34.02
N VAL A 177 4.20 -6.90 -33.02
CA VAL A 177 4.86 -7.69 -31.97
C VAL A 177 5.59 -8.89 -32.58
N ARG A 178 4.98 -9.62 -33.51
CA ARG A 178 5.66 -10.74 -34.20
C ARG A 178 6.91 -10.30 -34.94
N SER A 179 6.85 -9.18 -35.65
CA SER A 179 8.01 -8.61 -36.36
C SER A 179 9.11 -8.19 -35.39
N ALA A 180 8.76 -7.55 -34.28
CA ALA A 180 9.73 -7.16 -33.26
C ALA A 180 10.39 -8.38 -32.61
N VAL A 181 9.61 -9.41 -32.27
CA VAL A 181 10.15 -10.67 -31.71
C VAL A 181 11.18 -11.30 -32.65
N ALA A 182 10.90 -11.37 -33.95
CA ALA A 182 11.83 -11.95 -34.91
C ALA A 182 13.18 -11.20 -34.96
N GLU A 183 13.17 -9.86 -34.93
CA GLU A 183 14.39 -9.06 -34.87
C GLU A 183 15.13 -9.24 -33.53
N LEU A 184 14.41 -9.31 -32.42
CA LEU A 184 14.98 -9.44 -31.08
C LEU A 184 15.61 -10.83 -30.84
N GLU A 185 14.97 -11.90 -31.34
CA GLU A 185 15.55 -13.25 -31.30
C GLU A 185 16.82 -13.35 -32.16
N ALA A 186 16.87 -12.67 -33.30
CA ALA A 186 18.08 -12.57 -34.12
C ALA A 186 19.23 -11.83 -33.40
N LEU A 187 18.90 -10.97 -32.42
CA LEU A 187 19.86 -10.31 -31.53
C LEU A 187 20.19 -11.13 -30.27
N GLY A 188 19.68 -12.35 -30.15
CA GLY A 188 19.98 -13.30 -29.09
C GLY A 188 19.01 -13.27 -27.90
N ALA A 189 17.88 -12.55 -27.99
CA ALA A 189 16.87 -12.58 -26.95
C ALA A 189 16.09 -13.91 -26.95
N LYS A 190 15.59 -14.31 -25.78
CA LYS A 190 14.52 -15.31 -25.66
C LYS A 190 13.17 -14.61 -25.61
N ALA A 191 12.24 -15.00 -26.47
CA ALA A 191 10.87 -14.46 -26.47
C ALA A 191 9.87 -15.47 -25.85
N VAL A 192 8.93 -14.96 -25.07
CA VAL A 192 7.83 -15.75 -24.48
C VAL A 192 6.53 -14.97 -24.60
N TYR A 193 5.63 -15.42 -25.48
CA TYR A 193 4.30 -14.82 -25.61
C TYR A 193 3.50 -15.01 -24.32
N LEU A 194 2.86 -13.93 -23.88
CA LEU A 194 1.93 -13.98 -22.77
C LEU A 194 0.56 -14.42 -23.29
N ASN A 195 -0.16 -15.22 -22.50
CA ASN A 195 -1.48 -15.70 -22.88
C ASN A 195 -2.56 -14.62 -22.66
N VAL A 196 -2.47 -13.54 -23.43
CA VAL A 196 -3.39 -12.40 -23.41
C VAL A 196 -3.54 -11.84 -24.82
N GLY A 197 -4.79 -11.67 -25.28
CA GLY A 197 -5.12 -11.12 -26.60
C GLY A 197 -5.11 -9.59 -26.69
N ALA A 198 -4.51 -8.91 -25.70
CA ALA A 198 -4.49 -7.46 -25.57
C ALA A 198 -3.07 -6.91 -25.63
N ALA A 199 -2.97 -5.59 -25.81
CA ALA A 199 -1.73 -4.84 -25.77
C ALA A 199 -1.69 -3.91 -24.53
N PHE A 200 -1.70 -4.48 -23.33
CA PHE A 200 -1.70 -3.67 -22.09
C PHE A 200 -0.48 -2.75 -22.02
N HIS A 201 -0.63 -1.59 -21.37
CA HIS A 201 0.43 -0.59 -21.20
C HIS A 201 1.00 -0.10 -22.54
N SER A 202 0.09 0.12 -23.51
CA SER A 202 0.42 0.68 -24.82
C SER A 202 -0.66 1.64 -25.31
N PRO A 203 -0.38 2.46 -26.35
CA PRO A 203 -1.37 3.36 -26.95
C PRO A 203 -2.68 2.68 -27.39
N LEU A 204 -2.67 1.37 -27.67
CA LEU A 204 -3.88 0.62 -28.04
C LEU A 204 -4.93 0.56 -26.92
N MET A 205 -4.56 0.87 -25.68
CA MET A 205 -5.48 0.93 -24.54
C MET A 205 -6.11 2.31 -24.33
N ALA A 206 -5.92 3.28 -25.24
CA ALA A 206 -6.44 4.64 -25.09
C ALA A 206 -7.93 4.70 -24.78
N SER A 207 -8.75 3.93 -25.50
CA SER A 207 -10.21 3.89 -25.26
C SER A 207 -10.57 3.33 -23.87
N ALA A 208 -9.79 2.39 -23.34
CA ALA A 208 -9.98 1.88 -21.98
C ALA A 208 -9.55 2.94 -20.93
N ALA A 209 -8.49 3.71 -21.22
CA ALA A 209 -8.04 4.79 -20.34
C ALA A 209 -9.08 5.92 -20.25
N GLU A 210 -9.62 6.38 -21.38
CA GLU A 210 -10.67 7.41 -21.45
C GLU A 210 -11.91 7.01 -20.63
N ARG A 211 -12.38 5.77 -20.79
CA ARG A 211 -13.54 5.25 -20.04
C ARG A 211 -13.26 5.08 -18.55
N LEU A 212 -12.02 4.80 -18.16
CA LEU A 212 -11.64 4.76 -16.74
C LEU A 212 -11.56 6.17 -16.14
N GLU A 213 -11.10 7.16 -16.91
CA GLU A 213 -11.02 8.56 -16.49
C GLU A 213 -12.38 9.10 -16.04
N GLU A 214 -13.43 8.77 -16.78
CA GLU A 214 -14.81 9.12 -16.43
C GLU A 214 -15.22 8.61 -15.04
N GLU A 215 -14.79 7.42 -14.65
CA GLU A 215 -15.16 6.82 -13.36
C GLU A 215 -14.25 7.27 -12.22
N ILE A 216 -12.94 7.29 -12.43
CA ILE A 216 -11.98 7.68 -11.38
C ILE A 216 -12.16 9.14 -10.97
N SER A 217 -12.58 10.01 -11.89
CA SER A 217 -12.87 11.42 -11.59
C SER A 217 -14.04 11.60 -10.59
N LYS A 218 -14.86 10.56 -10.39
CA LYS A 218 -15.99 10.55 -9.45
C LYS A 218 -15.60 10.00 -8.07
N THR A 219 -14.39 9.46 -7.92
CA THR A 219 -13.91 8.85 -6.68
C THR A 219 -13.09 9.84 -5.87
N ALA A 220 -13.34 9.93 -4.56
CA ALA A 220 -12.51 10.71 -3.66
C ALA A 220 -11.15 10.02 -3.48
N ILE A 221 -10.07 10.73 -3.82
CA ILE A 221 -8.70 10.27 -3.60
C ILE A 221 -8.05 11.14 -2.51
N ALA A 222 -7.59 10.48 -1.46
CA ALA A 222 -6.92 11.10 -0.32
C ALA A 222 -5.39 10.99 -0.43
N ALA A 223 -4.69 11.74 0.42
CA ALA A 223 -3.24 11.60 0.56
C ALA A 223 -2.87 10.21 1.12
N PRO A 224 -1.97 9.47 0.46
CA PRO A 224 -1.42 8.23 1.02
C PRO A 224 -0.75 8.48 2.37
N ARG A 225 -0.95 7.58 3.35
CA ARG A 225 -0.31 7.64 4.68
C ARG A 225 1.21 7.47 4.64
N TRP A 226 1.73 6.88 3.56
CA TRP A 226 3.15 6.77 3.24
C TRP A 226 3.35 6.87 1.72
N PRO A 227 4.56 7.26 1.27
CA PRO A 227 4.87 7.39 -0.15
C PRO A 227 4.56 6.14 -0.97
N VAL A 228 3.80 6.28 -2.05
CA VAL A 228 3.55 5.21 -3.04
C VAL A 228 4.21 5.61 -4.36
N LEU A 229 4.95 4.68 -4.98
CA LEU A 229 5.62 4.92 -6.26
C LEU A 229 4.68 4.68 -7.45
N SER A 230 4.59 5.65 -8.36
CA SER A 230 3.88 5.50 -9.61
C SER A 230 4.69 4.66 -10.61
N ASN A 231 4.03 3.74 -11.31
CA ASN A 231 4.65 2.94 -12.38
C ASN A 231 5.07 3.79 -13.59
N VAL A 232 4.39 4.92 -13.81
CA VAL A 232 4.66 5.83 -14.93
C VAL A 232 5.95 6.61 -14.71
N THR A 233 6.13 7.15 -13.50
CA THR A 233 7.28 8.03 -13.20
C THR A 233 8.43 7.28 -12.53
N ALA A 234 8.15 6.13 -11.90
CA ALA A 234 9.04 5.44 -10.95
C ALA A 234 9.43 6.29 -9.74
N LEU A 235 8.61 7.29 -9.40
CA LEU A 235 8.80 8.20 -8.28
C LEU A 235 7.58 8.19 -7.36
N PRO A 236 7.73 8.57 -6.09
CA PRO A 236 6.59 8.81 -5.21
C PRO A 236 5.63 9.83 -5.79
N TYR A 237 4.34 9.61 -5.55
CA TYR A 237 3.32 10.61 -5.77
C TYR A 237 3.64 11.92 -5.01
N ALA A 238 3.70 13.03 -5.72
CA ALA A 238 3.99 14.36 -5.19
C ALA A 238 2.76 15.00 -4.50
N SER A 239 1.55 14.68 -4.97
CA SER A 239 0.30 15.13 -4.35
C SER A 239 -0.84 14.13 -4.59
N PRO A 240 -1.94 14.20 -3.83
CA PRO A 240 -3.12 13.37 -4.07
C PRO A 240 -3.79 13.66 -5.43
N ASP A 241 -3.74 14.92 -5.87
CA ASP A 241 -4.41 15.39 -7.08
C ASP A 241 -3.87 14.76 -8.37
N GLU A 242 -2.61 14.32 -8.38
CA GLU A 242 -2.03 13.67 -9.57
C GLU A 242 -2.36 12.18 -9.66
N ILE A 243 -2.81 11.54 -8.57
CA ILE A 243 -3.00 10.09 -8.49
C ILE A 243 -3.99 9.61 -9.56
N ALA A 244 -5.15 10.26 -9.68
CA ALA A 244 -6.17 9.89 -10.66
C ALA A 244 -5.61 9.91 -12.09
N GLY A 245 -4.99 11.02 -12.47
CA GLY A 245 -4.43 11.20 -13.81
C GLY A 245 -3.32 10.19 -14.11
N ARG A 246 -2.44 9.90 -13.14
CA ARG A 246 -1.38 8.90 -13.32
C ARG A 246 -1.91 7.49 -13.43
N LEU A 247 -2.96 7.13 -12.71
CA LEU A 247 -3.59 5.81 -12.81
C LEU A 247 -4.28 5.59 -14.17
N VAL A 248 -4.83 6.65 -14.76
CA VAL A 248 -5.36 6.62 -16.14
C VAL A 248 -4.21 6.48 -17.14
N GLU A 249 -3.17 7.32 -17.03
CA GLU A 249 -1.99 7.27 -17.88
C GLU A 249 -1.25 5.93 -17.80
N GLN A 250 -1.27 5.28 -16.62
CA GLN A 250 -0.67 3.96 -16.38
C GLN A 250 -1.17 2.91 -17.37
N ILE A 251 -2.43 2.99 -17.82
CA ILE A 251 -3.02 1.99 -18.73
C ILE A 251 -2.37 2.00 -20.11
N VAL A 252 -1.90 3.17 -20.56
CA VAL A 252 -1.32 3.38 -21.89
C VAL A 252 0.20 3.55 -21.86
N SER A 253 0.80 3.58 -20.67
CA SER A 253 2.21 3.86 -20.44
C SER A 253 2.95 2.66 -19.85
N PRO A 254 4.26 2.53 -20.11
CA PRO A 254 5.06 1.42 -19.60
C PRO A 254 5.11 1.39 -18.07
N VAL A 255 5.12 0.18 -17.51
CA VAL A 255 5.46 -0.04 -16.10
C VAL A 255 6.98 0.00 -15.93
N ARG A 256 7.50 1.02 -15.25
CA ARG A 256 8.95 1.25 -15.05
C ARG A 256 9.46 0.57 -13.78
N TRP A 257 9.25 -0.74 -13.65
CA TRP A 257 9.54 -1.49 -12.42
C TRP A 257 11.03 -1.52 -12.05
N ASP A 258 11.91 -1.65 -13.04
CA ASP A 258 13.36 -1.60 -12.84
C ASP A 258 13.81 -0.26 -12.21
N ALA A 259 13.24 0.85 -12.68
CA ALA A 259 13.46 2.19 -12.15
C ALA A 259 12.85 2.35 -10.75
N THR A 260 11.67 1.78 -10.50
CA THR A 260 11.05 1.74 -9.17
C THR A 260 11.99 1.06 -8.17
N MET A 261 12.57 -0.09 -8.52
CA MET A 261 13.51 -0.79 -7.63
C MET A 261 14.81 -0.01 -7.40
N ARG A 262 15.37 0.62 -8.44
CA ARG A 262 16.54 1.51 -8.30
C ARG A 262 16.25 2.72 -7.42
N PHE A 263 15.05 3.30 -7.51
CA PHE A 263 14.65 4.38 -6.61
C PHE A 263 14.63 3.91 -5.16
N LEU A 264 14.01 2.76 -4.87
CA LEU A 264 13.94 2.24 -3.49
C LEU A 264 15.35 2.00 -2.92
N GLU A 265 16.23 1.32 -3.67
CA GLU A 265 17.63 1.10 -3.26
C GLU A 265 18.36 2.43 -3.02
N GLY A 266 18.26 3.38 -3.96
CA GLY A 266 18.86 4.71 -3.84
C GLY A 266 18.28 5.57 -2.70
N ALA A 267 17.03 5.33 -2.30
CA ALA A 267 16.38 5.98 -1.17
C ALA A 267 16.79 5.38 0.20
N GLY A 268 17.63 4.34 0.20
CA GLY A 268 18.13 3.65 1.39
C GLY A 268 17.20 2.55 1.91
N VAL A 269 16.31 2.02 1.06
CA VAL A 269 15.49 0.85 1.39
C VAL A 269 16.37 -0.40 1.35
N SER A 270 16.51 -1.06 2.49
CA SER A 270 17.32 -2.28 2.63
C SER A 270 16.48 -3.55 2.69
N ALA A 271 15.17 -3.44 2.91
CA ALA A 271 14.26 -4.59 2.83
C ALA A 271 12.91 -4.27 2.18
N ALA A 272 12.30 -5.29 1.59
CA ALA A 272 10.97 -5.21 1.01
C ALA A 272 10.14 -6.46 1.34
N ILE A 273 8.82 -6.28 1.47
CA ILE A 273 7.87 -7.39 1.65
C ILE A 273 6.87 -7.36 0.51
N GLU A 274 6.82 -8.43 -0.27
CA GLU A 274 5.77 -8.66 -1.25
C GLU A 274 4.53 -9.24 -0.57
N LEU A 275 3.43 -8.48 -0.57
CA LEU A 275 2.14 -8.87 -0.02
C LEU A 275 1.25 -9.38 -1.15
N GLY A 276 1.23 -10.69 -1.37
CA GLY A 276 0.50 -11.32 -2.47
C GLY A 276 1.14 -12.62 -2.98
N PRO A 277 0.59 -13.20 -4.06
CA PRO A 277 0.90 -14.57 -4.43
C PRO A 277 2.22 -14.75 -5.19
N GLN A 278 2.81 -15.93 -5.07
CA GLN A 278 3.90 -16.48 -5.88
C GLN A 278 5.27 -15.79 -5.82
N ALA A 279 5.48 -14.83 -4.93
CA ALA A 279 6.78 -14.19 -4.69
C ALA A 279 7.46 -13.64 -5.97
N VAL A 280 6.67 -13.13 -6.92
CA VAL A 280 7.16 -12.68 -8.24
C VAL A 280 8.04 -11.44 -8.09
N LEU A 281 7.57 -10.45 -7.33
CA LEU A 281 8.31 -9.21 -7.11
C LEU A 281 9.51 -9.41 -6.22
N THR A 282 9.47 -10.39 -5.30
CA THR A 282 10.59 -10.82 -4.47
C THR A 282 11.74 -11.30 -5.35
N ARG A 283 11.44 -12.07 -6.40
CA ARG A 283 12.46 -12.50 -7.38
C ARG A 283 12.96 -11.32 -8.23
N LEU A 284 12.07 -10.43 -8.68
CA LEU A 284 12.49 -9.25 -9.44
C LEU A 284 13.33 -8.27 -8.60
N ALA A 285 13.03 -8.09 -7.32
CA ALA A 285 13.81 -7.27 -6.41
C ALA A 285 15.25 -7.75 -6.33
N LYS A 286 15.48 -9.07 -6.16
CA LYS A 286 16.82 -9.67 -6.15
C LYS A 286 17.64 -9.39 -7.43
N VAL A 287 16.97 -9.28 -8.58
CA VAL A 287 17.63 -9.00 -9.86
C VAL A 287 17.92 -7.49 -10.03
N ASN A 288 17.07 -6.62 -9.50
CA ASN A 288 17.16 -5.18 -9.71
C ASN A 288 17.97 -4.43 -8.64
N ALA A 289 17.92 -4.89 -7.40
CA ALA A 289 18.46 -4.20 -6.23
C ALA A 289 19.12 -5.23 -5.30
N ALA A 290 20.37 -5.58 -5.61
CA ALA A 290 21.09 -6.62 -4.88
C ALA A 290 21.38 -6.24 -3.41
N GLY A 291 21.35 -4.94 -3.08
CA GLY A 291 21.49 -4.45 -1.71
C GLY A 291 20.20 -4.48 -0.89
N MET A 292 19.07 -4.84 -1.50
CA MET A 292 17.76 -4.90 -0.84
C MET A 292 17.31 -6.35 -0.65
N GLU A 293 17.12 -6.77 0.61
CA GLU A 293 16.51 -8.06 0.90
C GLU A 293 15.01 -8.03 0.57
N ALA A 294 14.45 -9.12 0.08
CA ALA A 294 13.02 -9.20 -0.24
C ALA A 294 12.41 -10.50 0.30
N PHE A 295 11.23 -10.37 0.88
CA PHE A 295 10.43 -11.46 1.45
C PHE A 295 9.04 -11.48 0.84
N SER A 296 8.38 -12.64 0.88
CA SER A 296 7.00 -12.78 0.42
C SER A 296 6.08 -13.15 1.57
N PHE A 297 4.93 -12.49 1.65
CA PHE A 297 3.82 -12.85 2.53
C PHE A 297 2.58 -13.19 1.71
N GLU A 298 2.25 -14.47 1.72
CA GLU A 298 1.09 -15.03 1.05
C GLU A 298 0.29 -15.93 2.00
N LYS A 299 0.99 -16.56 2.96
CA LYS A 299 0.44 -17.58 3.86
C LYS A 299 0.78 -17.26 5.32
N PRO A 300 -0.12 -17.56 6.27
CA PRO A 300 0.13 -17.35 7.70
C PRO A 300 1.45 -17.96 8.21
N SER A 301 1.83 -19.13 7.69
CA SER A 301 3.09 -19.82 8.03
C SER A 301 4.37 -19.02 7.76
N GLN A 302 4.29 -17.95 6.97
CA GLN A 302 5.43 -17.07 6.66
C GLN A 302 5.58 -15.91 7.65
N LEU A 303 4.60 -15.66 8.53
CA LEU A 303 4.60 -14.53 9.46
C LEU A 303 5.81 -14.55 10.39
N ASP A 304 6.17 -15.70 10.96
CA ASP A 304 7.28 -15.81 11.91
C ASP A 304 8.61 -15.38 11.27
N GLU A 305 8.87 -15.81 10.04
CA GLU A 305 10.09 -15.43 9.30
C GLU A 305 10.11 -13.92 9.03
N ILE A 306 8.99 -13.39 8.55
CA ILE A 306 8.84 -11.96 8.23
C ILE A 306 9.04 -11.13 9.51
N GLN A 307 8.40 -11.51 10.61
CA GLN A 307 8.51 -10.82 11.88
C GLN A 307 9.96 -10.80 12.38
N GLN A 308 10.67 -11.93 12.34
CA GLN A 308 12.07 -12.00 12.77
C GLN A 308 12.97 -11.07 11.95
N LYS A 309 12.77 -11.03 10.62
CA LYS A 309 13.62 -10.25 9.72
C LYS A 309 13.29 -8.77 9.68
N LEU A 310 12.03 -8.40 9.88
CA LEU A 310 11.62 -7.00 9.96
C LEU A 310 11.83 -6.40 11.34
N LYS A 311 11.91 -7.18 12.42
CA LYS A 311 12.11 -6.67 13.77
C LYS A 311 13.22 -5.61 13.93
N PRO A 312 14.36 -5.67 13.20
CA PRO A 312 15.39 -4.61 13.25
C PRO A 312 15.01 -3.33 12.50
N LEU A 313 14.11 -3.42 11.52
CA LEU A 313 13.68 -2.35 10.61
C LEU A 313 12.38 -1.68 11.04
N LEU A 314 11.49 -2.46 11.66
CA LEU A 314 10.34 -1.96 12.37
C LEU A 314 10.90 -1.14 13.53
N PRO A 315 10.62 0.16 13.59
CA PRO A 315 10.98 0.93 14.76
C PRO A 315 10.25 0.24 15.89
N GLY A 316 11.00 -0.29 16.86
CA GLY A 316 10.40 -0.99 17.99
C GLY A 316 9.29 -0.08 18.54
N ALA A 317 8.21 -0.63 19.10
CA ALA A 317 7.11 0.17 19.66
C ALA A 317 7.62 1.36 20.53
N ARG A 318 8.79 1.19 21.15
CA ARG A 318 9.56 2.19 21.87
C ARG A 318 10.05 3.40 21.04
N GLN A 319 10.41 3.27 19.77
CA GLN A 319 10.98 4.36 18.98
C GLN A 319 9.92 5.30 18.40
N HIS A 320 8.71 4.80 18.09
CA HIS A 320 7.59 5.62 17.63
C HIS A 320 6.86 6.33 18.77
N ALA A 321 6.85 5.74 19.97
CA ALA A 321 6.36 6.40 21.18
C ALA A 321 7.37 7.41 21.78
N ARG A 322 8.56 7.58 21.17
CA ARG A 322 9.49 8.64 21.58
C ARG A 322 8.81 10.00 21.39
N GLY A 323 8.73 10.76 22.48
CA GLY A 323 8.01 12.03 22.52
C GLY A 323 6.52 11.91 22.87
N PHE A 324 6.02 10.73 23.26
CA PHE A 324 4.63 10.59 23.76
C PHE A 324 4.39 11.41 25.03
N ALA A 325 5.24 11.25 26.04
CA ALA A 325 5.17 12.05 27.26
C ALA A 325 5.42 13.54 26.96
N ALA A 326 6.42 13.88 26.14
CA ALA A 326 6.63 15.26 25.66
C ALA A 326 5.42 15.88 24.92
N SER A 327 4.68 15.08 24.13
CA SER A 327 3.47 15.53 23.45
C SER A 327 2.33 15.78 24.44
N CYS A 328 2.22 14.94 25.48
CA CYS A 328 1.30 15.17 26.60
C CYS A 328 1.64 16.48 27.34
N LEU A 329 2.92 16.72 27.64
CA LEU A 329 3.38 17.98 28.28
C LEU A 329 3.06 19.19 27.40
N THR A 330 3.32 19.08 26.09
CA THR A 330 3.02 20.14 25.12
C THR A 330 1.53 20.45 25.08
N ALA A 331 0.68 19.43 25.00
CA ALA A 331 -0.77 19.59 25.02
C ALA A 331 -1.26 20.19 26.35
N ALA A 332 -0.72 19.73 27.48
CA ALA A 332 -1.03 20.28 28.79
C ALA A 332 -0.67 21.77 28.87
N ALA A 333 0.51 22.18 28.41
CA ALA A 333 0.96 23.57 28.44
C ALA A 333 0.18 24.47 27.46
N ALA A 334 -0.05 24.00 26.24
CA ALA A 334 -0.71 24.75 25.17
C ALA A 334 -2.22 24.95 25.39
N THR A 335 -2.85 24.17 26.28
CA THR A 335 -4.29 24.26 26.51
C THR A 335 -4.63 25.33 27.54
N ARG A 336 -5.52 26.25 27.15
CA ARG A 336 -5.94 27.40 27.96
C ARG A 336 -6.64 26.97 29.24
N ASN A 337 -6.20 27.52 30.38
CA ASN A 337 -6.87 27.34 31.65
C ASN A 337 -8.16 28.19 31.72
N ARG A 338 -9.27 27.58 32.15
CA ARG A 338 -10.57 28.24 32.40
C ARG A 338 -11.03 28.12 33.85
N ASN A 339 -10.24 27.47 34.71
CA ASN A 339 -10.49 27.33 36.14
C ASN A 339 -9.49 28.17 36.94
N TRP A 340 -9.98 29.10 37.76
CA TRP A 340 -9.15 30.07 38.48
C TRP A 340 -9.04 29.79 39.98
N ASP A 341 -9.46 28.59 40.44
CA ASP A 341 -9.26 28.15 41.82
C ASP A 341 -7.82 27.63 42.03
N GLU A 342 -7.05 28.32 42.86
CA GLU A 342 -5.62 28.07 43.05
C GLU A 342 -5.33 26.69 43.67
N ARG A 343 -6.16 26.25 44.61
CA ARG A 343 -5.99 24.96 45.29
C ARG A 343 -6.24 23.80 44.32
N THR A 344 -7.35 23.85 43.62
CA THR A 344 -7.73 22.85 42.61
C THR A 344 -6.74 22.84 41.45
N TYR A 345 -6.18 23.99 41.07
CA TYR A 345 -5.14 24.08 40.05
C TYR A 345 -3.84 23.38 40.47
N ARG A 346 -3.41 23.51 41.72
CA ARG A 346 -2.19 22.85 42.21
C ARG A 346 -2.33 21.32 42.15
N GLU A 347 -3.40 20.77 42.72
CA GLU A 347 -3.62 19.31 42.79
C GLU A 347 -4.04 18.70 41.44
N GLY A 348 -4.77 19.44 40.61
CA GLY A 348 -5.33 18.94 39.35
C GLY A 348 -4.54 19.29 38.08
N VAL A 349 -3.57 20.22 38.16
CA VAL A 349 -2.70 20.59 37.04
C VAL A 349 -1.22 20.40 37.35
N ILE A 350 -0.72 20.99 38.44
CA ILE A 350 0.73 21.01 38.73
C ILE A 350 1.26 19.61 39.04
N GLU A 351 0.58 18.87 39.93
CA GLU A 351 0.99 17.52 40.31
C GLU A 351 0.93 16.52 39.13
N PRO A 352 -0.18 16.44 38.36
CA PRO A 352 -0.22 15.58 37.17
C PRO A 352 0.81 15.96 36.10
N TYR A 353 1.06 17.26 35.90
CA TYR A 353 2.05 17.72 34.92
C TYR A 353 3.46 17.24 35.32
N ARG A 354 3.83 17.40 36.60
CA ARG A 354 5.11 16.89 37.14
C ARG A 354 5.24 15.37 37.04
N ALA A 355 4.13 14.64 37.18
CA ALA A 355 4.15 13.19 36.99
C ALA A 355 4.49 12.81 35.53
N ILE A 356 3.94 13.54 34.55
CA ILE A 356 4.29 13.36 33.14
C ILE A 356 5.75 13.78 32.88
N GLU A 357 6.23 14.86 33.50
CA GLU A 357 7.65 15.26 33.42
C GLU A 357 8.57 14.17 33.97
N ALA A 358 8.26 13.59 35.12
CA ALA A 358 9.06 12.51 35.70
C ALA A 358 9.13 11.28 34.79
N ILE A 359 8.02 10.92 34.13
CA ILE A 359 8.02 9.88 33.09
C ILE A 359 8.98 10.29 31.96
N GLN A 360 8.86 11.51 31.42
CA GLN A 360 9.73 11.97 30.32
C GLN A 360 11.21 11.98 30.72
N GLU A 361 11.57 12.48 31.90
CA GLU A 361 12.94 12.51 32.41
C GLU A 361 13.53 11.10 32.56
N GLN A 362 12.74 10.14 33.05
CA GLN A 362 13.17 8.74 33.14
C GLN A 362 13.43 8.14 31.75
N LEU A 363 12.55 8.40 30.79
CA LEU A 363 12.70 7.92 29.41
C LEU A 363 13.96 8.49 28.74
N ASP A 364 14.24 9.77 28.98
CA ASP A 364 15.43 10.44 28.46
C ASP A 364 16.71 9.90 29.12
N ALA A 365 16.70 9.69 30.44
CA ALA A 365 17.84 9.13 31.17
C ALA A 365 18.17 7.68 30.75
N GLU A 366 17.14 6.90 30.39
CA GLU A 366 17.26 5.51 29.95
C GLU A 366 17.39 5.36 28.42
N GLU A 367 17.39 6.47 27.68
CA GLU A 367 17.44 6.55 26.20
C GLU A 367 16.42 5.64 25.48
N ARG A 368 15.23 5.44 26.07
CA ARG A 368 14.20 4.54 25.55
C ARG A 368 12.86 5.25 25.30
N GLY A 369 11.94 4.53 24.67
CA GLY A 369 10.54 4.96 24.59
C GLY A 369 9.71 4.49 25.77
N PRO A 370 8.52 5.08 25.95
CA PRO A 370 7.60 4.64 26.99
C PRO A 370 7.05 3.24 26.71
N GLU A 371 6.81 2.50 27.79
CA GLU A 371 6.01 1.28 27.82
C GLU A 371 4.51 1.61 27.84
N PRO A 372 3.62 0.68 27.44
CA PRO A 372 2.17 0.94 27.41
C PRO A 372 1.59 1.46 28.73
N ASP A 373 2.10 1.00 29.88
CA ASP A 373 1.62 1.45 31.19
C ASP A 373 2.05 2.88 31.52
N GLU A 374 3.26 3.28 31.10
CA GLU A 374 3.74 4.67 31.23
C GLU A 374 2.94 5.61 30.31
N MET A 375 2.57 5.15 29.10
CA MET A 375 1.70 5.91 28.20
C MET A 375 0.28 6.07 28.77
N ARG A 376 -0.30 5.00 29.34
CA ARG A 376 -1.59 5.05 30.03
C ARG A 376 -1.56 6.02 31.20
N GLU A 377 -0.48 6.00 31.98
CA GLU A 377 -0.26 6.95 33.08
C GLU A 377 -0.23 8.39 32.57
N ALA A 378 0.56 8.66 31.53
CA ALA A 378 0.68 10.01 30.96
C ALA A 378 -0.65 10.53 30.41
N LEU A 379 -1.43 9.71 29.70
CA LEU A 379 -2.76 10.09 29.23
C LEU A 379 -3.73 10.34 30.39
N ARG A 380 -3.73 9.49 31.43
CA ARG A 380 -4.60 9.68 32.59
C ARG A 380 -4.30 10.99 33.32
N MET A 381 -3.02 11.32 33.47
CA MET A 381 -2.59 12.60 34.03
C MET A 381 -3.02 13.77 33.14
N LEU A 382 -2.88 13.65 31.82
CA LEU A 382 -3.30 14.68 30.87
C LEU A 382 -4.83 14.91 30.88
N VAL A 383 -5.61 13.84 30.94
CA VAL A 383 -7.07 13.91 31.06
C VAL A 383 -7.46 14.64 32.35
N ARG A 384 -6.81 14.35 33.48
CA ARG A 384 -7.01 15.07 34.74
C ARG A 384 -6.67 16.57 34.63
N ILE A 385 -5.61 16.93 33.90
CA ILE A 385 -5.27 18.32 33.59
C ILE A 385 -6.38 18.99 32.79
N PHE A 386 -6.89 18.34 31.74
CA PHE A 386 -7.97 18.88 30.90
C PHE A 386 -9.26 19.09 31.68
N GLN A 387 -9.65 18.14 32.53
CA GLN A 387 -10.81 18.27 33.41
C GLN A 387 -10.64 19.46 34.36
N THR A 388 -9.48 19.57 35.01
CA THR A 388 -9.20 20.65 35.97
C THR A 388 -9.18 22.02 35.31
N LYS A 389 -8.61 22.13 34.10
CA LYS A 389 -8.57 23.38 33.33
C LYS A 389 -9.93 23.77 32.72
N GLY A 390 -10.95 22.93 32.79
CA GLY A 390 -12.26 23.17 32.18
C GLY A 390 -12.20 23.17 30.65
N VAL A 391 -11.39 22.29 30.06
CA VAL A 391 -11.23 22.17 28.60
C VAL A 391 -12.51 21.56 28.00
N PRO A 392 -13.08 22.14 26.92
CA PRO A 392 -14.24 21.55 26.25
C PRO A 392 -13.97 20.13 25.77
N SER A 393 -14.93 19.22 25.94
CA SER A 393 -14.76 17.80 25.62
C SER A 393 -14.33 17.53 24.18
N LYS A 394 -14.82 18.33 23.21
CA LYS A 394 -14.41 18.24 21.81
C LYS A 394 -12.93 18.59 21.61
N GLU A 395 -12.47 19.68 22.22
CA GLU A 395 -11.06 20.10 22.15
C GLU A 395 -10.14 19.07 22.83
N ALA A 396 -10.56 18.54 23.99
CA ALA A 396 -9.81 17.49 24.69
C ALA A 396 -9.67 16.22 23.83
N ALA A 397 -10.76 15.76 23.21
CA ALA A 397 -10.75 14.58 22.34
C ALA A 397 -9.87 14.77 21.10
N GLU A 398 -9.93 15.94 20.44
CA GLU A 398 -9.09 16.27 19.29
C GLU A 398 -7.60 16.25 19.66
N ARG A 399 -7.23 16.78 20.83
CA ARG A 399 -5.83 16.77 21.30
C ARG A 399 -5.33 15.37 21.65
N LEU A 400 -6.14 14.55 22.32
CA LEU A 400 -5.79 13.16 22.63
C LEU A 400 -5.60 12.35 21.34
N ARG A 401 -6.47 12.55 20.35
CA ARG A 401 -6.34 11.94 19.03
C ARG A 401 -5.09 12.40 18.30
N ASP A 402 -4.76 13.69 18.32
CA ASP A 402 -3.54 14.23 17.70
C ASP A 402 -2.28 13.57 18.30
N ILE A 403 -2.21 13.47 19.63
CA ILE A 403 -1.10 12.80 20.32
C ILE A 403 -1.00 11.36 19.82
N VAL A 404 -2.06 10.57 19.97
CA VAL A 404 -2.07 9.14 19.65
C VAL A 404 -1.78 8.87 18.16
N SER A 405 -2.26 9.73 17.27
CA SER A 405 -2.01 9.65 15.83
C SER A 405 -0.55 9.99 15.49
N ARG A 406 -0.02 11.10 16.01
CA ARG A 406 1.34 11.55 15.72
C ARG A 406 2.41 10.64 16.28
N THR A 407 2.17 10.04 17.44
CA THR A 407 3.07 9.05 18.06
C THR A 407 2.84 7.65 17.51
N ARG A 408 1.89 7.46 16.59
CA ARG A 408 1.54 6.16 15.99
C ARG A 408 1.23 5.10 17.05
N THR A 409 0.51 5.49 18.09
CA THR A 409 0.09 4.60 19.20
C THR A 409 -1.41 4.31 19.17
N GLY A 410 -2.06 4.49 18.01
CA GLY A 410 -3.50 4.29 17.80
C GLY A 410 -4.01 2.94 18.28
N ASP A 411 -3.26 1.88 17.99
CA ASP A 411 -3.65 0.50 18.30
C ASP A 411 -3.62 0.21 19.81
N LEU A 412 -2.82 0.97 20.58
CA LEU A 412 -2.79 0.86 22.05
C LEU A 412 -3.94 1.59 22.72
N PHE A 413 -4.54 2.56 22.03
CA PHE A 413 -5.59 3.43 22.55
C PHE A 413 -6.71 3.68 21.52
N PRO A 414 -7.39 2.61 21.05
CA PRO A 414 -8.43 2.72 20.03
C PRO A 414 -9.57 3.66 20.44
N GLU A 415 -9.81 3.82 21.75
CA GLU A 415 -10.81 4.74 22.30
C GLU A 415 -10.60 6.21 21.92
N TYR A 416 -9.38 6.63 21.54
CA TYR A 416 -9.10 7.99 21.09
C TYR A 416 -9.09 8.14 19.55
N VAL A 417 -9.21 7.03 18.81
CA VAL A 417 -9.17 7.00 17.34
C VAL A 417 -10.58 7.03 16.71
N GLU A 418 -11.54 6.26 17.24
CA GLU A 418 -12.83 5.96 16.56
C GLU A 418 -13.99 6.94 16.80
N THR A 419 -13.81 8.04 17.53
CA THR A 419 -14.95 8.84 18.05
C THR A 419 -15.46 9.93 17.10
N ALA A 420 -15.85 9.57 15.87
CA ALA A 420 -16.63 10.46 15.00
C ALA A 420 -18.14 10.41 15.28
N ASP A 421 -18.68 9.28 15.77
CA ASP A 421 -20.14 9.05 15.75
C ASP A 421 -20.85 9.04 17.12
N ASN A 422 -20.17 9.30 18.24
CA ASN A 422 -20.87 9.43 19.52
C ASN A 422 -20.15 10.31 20.58
N PRO A 423 -20.54 11.59 20.74
CA PRO A 423 -19.92 12.50 21.70
C PRO A 423 -20.06 12.07 23.17
N GLU A 424 -21.07 11.27 23.52
CA GLU A 424 -21.29 10.79 24.90
C GLU A 424 -20.29 9.70 25.31
N ARG A 425 -19.84 8.87 24.35
CA ARG A 425 -18.79 7.87 24.60
C ARG A 425 -17.40 8.50 24.75
N ALA A 426 -17.11 9.56 24.00
CA ALA A 426 -15.86 10.32 24.14
C ALA A 426 -15.75 10.99 25.52
N ALA A 427 -16.86 11.52 26.05
CA ALA A 427 -16.91 12.08 27.41
C ALA A 427 -16.75 10.99 28.49
N ALA A 428 -17.25 9.78 28.26
CA ALA A 428 -17.11 8.66 29.19
C ALA A 428 -15.69 8.07 29.25
N ALA A 429 -14.96 8.07 28.13
CA ALA A 429 -13.55 7.65 28.08
C ALA A 429 -12.62 8.71 28.70
N ALA A 430 -12.93 9.99 28.52
CA ALA A 430 -12.21 11.10 29.17
C ALA A 430 -12.62 11.35 30.63
N GLY A 431 -13.49 10.51 31.20
CA GLY A 431 -14.10 10.68 32.53
C GLY A 431 -13.87 9.53 33.51
N ARG A 432 -13.08 8.52 33.14
CA ARG A 432 -12.75 7.36 33.99
C ARG A 432 -11.27 7.27 34.32
#